data_AF-A0A519TU75-F1
#
_entry.id   AF-A0A519TU75-F1
#
_cell.length_a   1.000
_cell.length_b   1.000
_cell.length_c   1.000
_cell.angle_alpha   90.00
_cell.angle_beta   90.00
_cell.angle_gamma   90.00
#
_symmetry.space_group_name_H-M   'P 1'
#
loop_
_entity.id
_entity.type
_entity.pdbx_description
1 polymer ?
#
loop_
_entity_poly.entity_id
_entity_poly.type
_entity_poly.pdbx_seq_one_letter_code
_entity_poly.pdbx_strand_id
1 'polypeptide(L)'
;MLISKRIGTASLLLGLLLSGGGCTKDYLDIKPTDSVTSGNFYQTQTDAIQATNAAYSQLQQNGMFNYSLWGIGDVMSDNSFLGGGGAADGIEFQQLDGFNIATTKA
;
A
#
# COMPACT_ATOMS: atom_id res chain seq x y z
N MET A 1 -8.40 67.42 -12.91
CA MET A 1 -9.53 66.52 -13.27
C MET A 1 -9.10 65.15 -13.84
N LEU A 2 -7.94 65.04 -14.50
CA LEU A 2 -7.47 63.76 -15.07
C LEU A 2 -6.85 62.79 -14.04
N ILE A 3 -6.20 63.28 -12.98
CA ILE A 3 -5.58 62.44 -11.92
C ILE A 3 -6.63 61.71 -11.05
N SER A 4 -7.73 62.38 -10.67
CA SER A 4 -8.78 61.77 -9.83
C SER A 4 -9.56 60.68 -10.57
N LYS A 5 -9.74 60.83 -11.89
CA LYS A 5 -10.30 59.78 -12.76
C LYS A 5 -9.39 58.54 -12.83
N ARG A 6 -8.06 58.72 -12.87
CA ARG A 6 -7.09 57.61 -12.92
C ARG A 6 -7.03 56.82 -11.60
N ILE A 7 -7.13 57.50 -10.46
CA ILE A 7 -7.21 56.86 -9.14
C ILE A 7 -8.52 56.08 -9.00
N GLY A 8 -9.65 56.67 -9.41
CA GLY A 8 -10.95 56.00 -9.41
C GLY A 8 -10.97 54.73 -10.28
N THR A 9 -10.37 54.78 -11.47
CA THR A 9 -10.24 53.58 -12.33
C THR A 9 -9.30 52.53 -11.74
N ALA A 10 -8.23 52.92 -11.05
CA ALA A 10 -7.30 52.00 -10.40
C ALA A 10 -7.94 51.29 -9.20
N SER A 11 -8.73 52.01 -8.39
CA SER A 11 -9.48 51.43 -7.28
C SER A 11 -10.57 50.47 -7.75
N LEU A 12 -11.21 50.75 -8.89
CA LEU A 12 -12.23 49.87 -9.47
C LEU A 12 -11.62 48.58 -10.04
N LEU A 13 -10.44 48.67 -10.68
CA LEU A 13 -9.70 47.51 -11.17
C LEU A 13 -9.20 46.61 -10.04
N LEU A 14 -8.72 47.20 -8.93
CA LEU A 14 -8.28 46.45 -7.76
C LEU A 14 -9.47 45.79 -7.04
N GLY A 15 -10.61 46.48 -6.92
CA GLY A 15 -11.85 45.89 -6.39
C GLY A 15 -12.31 44.67 -7.19
N LEU A 16 -12.21 44.74 -8.52
CA LEU A 16 -12.61 43.64 -9.42
C LEU A 16 -11.68 42.41 -9.32
N LEU A 17 -10.38 42.64 -9.05
CA LEU A 17 -9.39 41.58 -8.82
C LEU A 17 -9.60 40.86 -7.48
N LEU A 18 -10.01 41.57 -6.43
CA LEU A 18 -10.25 40.97 -5.11
C LEU A 18 -11.62 40.26 -5.01
N SER A 19 -12.60 40.63 -5.83
CA SER A 19 -13.96 40.07 -5.74
C SER A 19 -14.18 38.74 -6.46
N GLY A 20 -13.25 38.29 -7.31
CA GLY A 20 -13.52 37.22 -8.29
C GLY A 20 -12.62 35.97 -8.27
N GLY A 21 -11.64 35.86 -7.37
CA GLY A 21 -10.54 34.90 -7.52
C GLY A 21 -10.29 33.89 -6.40
N GLY A 22 -11.24 33.64 -5.50
CA GLY A 22 -11.08 32.63 -4.46
C GLY A 22 -11.28 31.21 -5.00
N CYS A 23 -10.42 30.25 -4.62
CA CYS A 23 -10.69 28.83 -4.85
C CYS A 23 -12.04 28.45 -4.23
N THR A 24 -12.92 27.82 -5.01
CA THR A 24 -14.19 27.32 -4.49
C THR A 24 -13.92 26.18 -3.51
N LYS A 25 -14.78 26.06 -2.49
CA LYS A 25 -14.68 24.96 -1.52
C LYS A 25 -14.74 23.58 -2.20
N ASP A 26 -15.44 23.49 -3.32
CA ASP A 26 -15.57 22.26 -4.11
C ASP A 26 -14.23 21.81 -4.73
N TYR A 27 -13.31 22.74 -5.02
CA TYR A 27 -11.96 22.39 -5.47
C TYR A 27 -11.14 21.71 -4.37
N LEU A 28 -11.45 21.96 -3.10
CA LEU A 28 -10.78 21.34 -1.96
C LEU A 28 -11.38 19.97 -1.58
N ASP A 29 -12.50 19.58 -2.19
CA ASP A 29 -13.20 18.30 -1.94
C ASP A 29 -13.24 17.42 -3.22
N ILE A 30 -12.11 17.38 -3.93
CA ILE A 30 -11.95 16.48 -5.07
C ILE A 30 -11.58 15.10 -4.55
N LYS A 31 -12.51 14.15 -4.68
CA LYS A 31 -12.25 12.75 -4.38
C LYS A 31 -11.60 12.05 -5.58
N PRO A 32 -10.65 11.13 -5.38
CA PRO A 32 -10.09 10.34 -6.46
C PRO A 32 -11.18 9.52 -7.15
N THR A 33 -11.29 9.66 -8.47
CA THR A 33 -12.27 8.93 -9.31
C THR A 33 -11.65 7.75 -10.05
N ASP A 34 -10.33 7.70 -10.11
CA ASP A 34 -9.51 6.73 -10.83
C ASP A 34 -8.91 5.65 -9.93
N SER A 35 -9.12 5.76 -8.61
CA SER A 35 -8.54 4.85 -7.64
C SER A 35 -9.54 4.42 -6.57
N VAL A 36 -9.31 3.21 -6.05
CA VAL A 36 -10.03 2.67 -4.92
C VAL A 36 -9.44 3.28 -3.65
N THR A 37 -10.31 3.85 -2.82
CA THR A 37 -9.98 4.52 -1.56
C THR A 37 -10.84 3.93 -0.44
N SER A 38 -10.44 4.12 0.81
CA SER A 38 -11.24 3.72 1.97
C SER A 38 -12.65 4.34 1.97
N GLY A 39 -12.82 5.51 1.35
CA GLY A 39 -14.11 6.20 1.25
C GLY A 39 -15.05 5.66 0.17
N ASN A 40 -14.54 4.99 -0.86
CA ASN A 40 -15.35 4.50 -1.98
C ASN A 40 -15.41 2.95 -2.09
N PHE A 41 -14.60 2.22 -1.33
CA PHE A 41 -14.45 0.77 -1.49
C PHE A 41 -15.56 -0.07 -0.83
N TYR A 42 -16.00 0.25 0.39
CA TYR A 42 -16.85 -0.67 1.18
C TYR A 42 -18.36 -0.49 0.91
N GLN A 43 -18.80 -0.70 -0.34
CA GLN A 43 -20.19 -0.40 -0.76
C GLN A 43 -21.04 -1.64 -0.99
N THR A 44 -20.45 -2.74 -1.46
CA THR A 44 -21.18 -3.95 -1.85
C THR A 44 -20.72 -5.19 -1.06
N GLN A 45 -21.51 -6.26 -1.12
CA GLN A 45 -21.12 -7.56 -0.58
C GLN A 45 -19.81 -8.07 -1.20
N THR A 46 -19.63 -7.87 -2.50
CA THR A 46 -18.40 -8.27 -3.21
C THR A 46 -17.18 -7.54 -2.64
N ASP A 47 -17.30 -6.26 -2.31
CA ASP A 47 -16.20 -5.49 -1.70
C ASP A 47 -15.82 -6.02 -0.33
N ALA A 48 -16.80 -6.43 0.48
CA ALA A 48 -16.54 -7.04 1.79
C ALA A 48 -15.82 -8.40 1.66
N ILE A 49 -16.18 -9.22 0.67
CA ILE A 49 -15.50 -10.48 0.38
C ILE A 49 -14.06 -10.20 -0.07
N GLN A 50 -13.86 -9.26 -0.99
CA GLN A 50 -12.54 -8.85 -1.46
C GLN A 50 -11.66 -8.32 -0.31
N ALA A 51 -12.20 -7.47 0.55
CA ALA A 51 -11.50 -6.96 1.73
C ALA A 51 -11.04 -8.10 2.66
N THR A 52 -11.93 -9.06 2.91
CA THR A 52 -11.63 -10.22 3.76
C THR A 52 -10.55 -11.09 3.14
N ASN A 53 -10.66 -11.40 1.86
CA ASN A 53 -9.65 -12.17 1.13
C ASN A 53 -8.30 -11.46 1.10
N ALA A 54 -8.29 -10.14 0.92
CA ALA A 54 -7.07 -9.33 0.96
C ALA A 54 -6.40 -9.32 2.35
N ALA A 55 -7.19 -9.35 3.43
CA ALA A 55 -6.63 -9.49 4.77
C ALA A 55 -5.91 -10.84 4.95
N TYR A 56 -6.50 -11.93 4.45
CA TYR A 56 -5.90 -13.28 4.52
C TYR A 56 -4.77 -13.51 3.51
N SER A 57 -4.71 -12.77 2.39
CA SER A 57 -3.68 -12.96 1.37
C SER A 57 -2.27 -12.71 1.91
N GLN A 58 -2.13 -11.85 2.93
CA GLN A 58 -0.84 -11.59 3.57
C GLN A 58 -0.23 -12.84 4.21
N LEU A 59 -1.04 -13.77 4.72
CA LEU A 59 -0.54 -15.00 5.31
C LEU A 59 0.10 -15.95 4.27
N GLN A 60 -0.30 -15.82 3.01
CA GLN A 60 0.22 -16.60 1.89
C GLN A 60 1.48 -15.98 1.27
N GLN A 61 1.89 -14.80 1.71
CA GLN A 61 3.10 -14.17 1.19
C GLN A 61 4.35 -14.98 1.56
N ASN A 62 5.37 -14.88 0.70
CA ASN A 62 6.69 -15.39 1.02
C ASN A 62 7.19 -14.74 2.32
N GLY A 63 7.76 -15.53 3.22
CA GLY A 63 8.16 -15.08 4.56
C GLY A 63 7.13 -15.33 5.66
N MET A 64 5.88 -15.65 5.31
CA MET A 64 4.83 -16.03 6.26
C MET A 64 4.66 -17.56 6.26
N PHE A 65 3.41 -18.04 6.22
CA PHE A 65 3.07 -19.47 6.26
C PHE A 65 3.36 -20.20 4.96
N ASN A 66 3.65 -19.48 3.87
CA ASN A 66 4.04 -20.10 2.60
C ASN A 66 5.53 -20.51 2.58
N TYR A 67 6.35 -20.14 3.59
CA TYR A 67 7.75 -20.53 3.59
C TYR A 67 8.42 -20.43 4.97
N SER A 68 8.76 -19.22 5.40
CA SER A 68 9.73 -19.02 6.48
C SER A 68 9.22 -19.39 7.87
N LEU A 69 7.93 -19.24 8.14
CA LEU A 69 7.41 -19.49 9.49
C LEU A 69 7.53 -20.95 9.89
N TRP A 70 7.14 -21.88 9.01
CA TRP A 70 7.26 -23.32 9.29
C TRP A 70 8.69 -23.82 9.05
N GLY A 71 9.41 -23.26 8.06
CA GLY A 71 10.81 -23.63 7.79
C GLY A 71 11.78 -23.25 8.92
N ILE A 72 11.59 -22.11 9.58
CA ILE A 72 12.44 -21.70 10.72
C ILE A 72 11.85 -22.16 12.05
N GLY A 73 10.52 -22.10 12.20
CA GLY A 73 9.85 -22.40 13.46
C GLY A 73 9.75 -23.90 13.78
N ASP A 74 9.53 -24.73 12.77
CA ASP A 74 9.33 -26.17 12.97
C ASP A 74 10.55 -26.97 12.49
N VAL A 75 10.95 -26.83 11.22
CA VAL A 75 12.02 -27.66 10.64
C VAL A 75 13.35 -27.51 11.39
N MET A 76 13.75 -26.29 11.76
CA MET A 76 15.01 -26.08 12.52
C MET A 76 14.91 -26.43 14.02
N SER A 77 13.73 -26.82 14.51
CA SER A 77 13.50 -27.03 15.95
C SER A 77 13.70 -28.47 16.42
N ASP A 78 14.12 -29.38 15.53
CA ASP A 78 14.31 -30.81 15.80
C ASP A 78 13.00 -31.52 16.27
N ASN A 79 11.84 -30.92 16.01
CA ASN A 79 10.53 -31.50 16.32
C ASN A 79 9.86 -32.17 15.11
N SER A 80 10.40 -31.93 13.91
CA SER A 80 9.80 -32.29 12.62
C SER A 80 10.90 -32.59 11.61
N PHE A 81 10.69 -33.62 10.78
CA PHE A 81 11.56 -33.92 9.65
C PHE A 81 10.88 -33.54 8.34
N LEU A 82 11.69 -33.14 7.37
CA LEU A 82 11.24 -32.93 5.99
C LEU A 82 10.82 -34.27 5.40
N GLY A 83 9.59 -34.33 4.87
CA GLY A 83 8.93 -35.58 4.55
C GLY A 83 9.53 -36.30 3.36
N GLY A 84 10.40 -37.28 3.59
CA GLY A 84 10.87 -38.24 2.58
C GLY A 84 12.40 -38.31 2.42
N GLY A 85 13.12 -37.27 2.85
CA GLY A 85 14.58 -37.17 2.76
C GLY A 85 15.10 -37.00 1.33
N GLY A 86 14.24 -36.60 0.38
CA GLY A 86 14.54 -36.56 -1.05
C GLY A 86 14.68 -35.16 -1.61
N ALA A 87 15.13 -35.03 -2.86
CA ALA A 87 15.25 -33.75 -3.56
C ALA A 87 13.90 -33.01 -3.73
N ALA A 88 12.78 -33.73 -3.61
CA ALA A 88 11.43 -33.17 -3.66
C ALA A 88 11.07 -32.32 -2.43
N ASP A 89 11.84 -32.42 -1.34
CA ASP A 89 11.53 -31.79 -0.06
C ASP A 89 12.06 -30.35 0.04
N GLY A 90 12.75 -29.88 -1.01
CA GLY A 90 13.45 -28.60 -1.03
C GLY A 90 14.80 -28.69 -0.34
N ILE A 91 15.88 -28.50 -1.11
CA ILE A 91 17.24 -28.59 -0.57
C ILE A 91 17.50 -27.51 0.49
N GLU A 92 16.86 -26.35 0.38
CA GLU A 92 17.07 -25.23 1.30
C GLU A 92 16.61 -25.61 2.71
N PHE A 93 15.52 -26.38 2.83
CA PHE A 93 15.02 -26.82 4.12
C PHE A 93 15.91 -27.87 4.76
N GLN A 94 16.47 -28.80 3.98
CA GLN A 94 17.45 -29.77 4.49
C GLN A 94 18.72 -29.05 4.98
N GLN A 95 19.09 -27.96 4.31
CA GLN A 95 20.21 -27.15 4.72
C GLN A 95 19.92 -26.33 5.99
N LEU A 96 18.69 -25.86 6.15
CA LEU A 96 18.20 -25.20 7.36
C LEU A 96 18.18 -26.17 8.55
N ASP A 97 17.63 -27.37 8.39
CA ASP A 97 17.57 -28.44 9.40
C ASP A 97 18.98 -28.86 9.86
N GLY A 98 19.88 -29.11 8.91
CA GLY A 98 21.26 -29.51 9.18
C GLY A 98 22.21 -28.36 9.51
N PHE A 99 21.73 -27.12 9.62
CA PHE A 99 22.53 -25.90 9.84
C PHE A 99 23.75 -25.78 8.90
N ASN A 100 23.64 -26.24 7.66
CA ASN A 100 24.76 -26.35 6.71
C ASN A 100 24.66 -25.38 5.51
N ILE A 101 23.83 -24.34 5.64
CA ILE A 101 23.58 -23.32 4.62
C ILE A 101 24.92 -22.68 4.17
N ALA A 102 25.16 -22.70 2.86
CA ALA A 102 26.38 -22.15 2.29
C ALA A 102 26.46 -20.62 2.47
N THR A 103 27.62 -20.11 2.86
CA THR A 103 27.86 -18.67 2.98
C THR A 103 27.93 -18.02 1.61
N THR A 104 27.33 -16.84 1.44
CA THR A 104 27.24 -16.11 0.16
C THR A 104 28.56 -15.51 -0.34
N LYS A 105 29.69 -15.82 0.31
CA LYS A 105 31.04 -15.42 -0.13
C LYS A 105 31.92 -16.67 -0.19
N ALA A 106 32.24 -17.08 -1.40
CA ALA A 106 33.45 -17.83 -1.74
C ALA A 106 34.45 -16.86 -2.38
#